data_AF-A0A1A8K4L8-F1
#
_entry.id   AF-A0A1A8K4L8-F1
#
_cell.length_a   1.000
_cell.length_b   1.000
_cell.length_c   1.000
_cell.angle_alpha   90.00
_cell.angle_beta   90.00
_cell.angle_gamma   90.00
#
_symmetry.space_group_name_H-M   'P 1'
#
loop_
_entity.id
_entity.type
_entity.pdbx_description
1 polymer ?
#
loop_
_entity_poly.entity_id
_entity_poly.type
_entity_poly.pdbx_seq_one_letter_code
_entity_poly.pdbx_strand_id
1 'polypeptide(L)'
;HTLPASEVRPLNTQDAISVFEIEREAFISVSGECPLHLDEVRHFLTLCPELSMGWFEEGRLVAFIIGSLWDQDRLATEALTLHKPRGSTVHIHVLAVHRTF
;
A
#
# COMPACT_ATOMS: atom_id res chain seq x y z
N HIS A 1 27.93 -3.34 4.83
CA HIS A 1 26.76 -4.24 4.83
C HIS A 1 26.16 -4.24 3.43
N THR A 2 25.85 -5.41 2.87
CA THR A 2 25.26 -5.58 1.53
C THR A 2 23.74 -5.56 1.62
N LEU A 3 23.07 -4.96 0.63
CA LEU A 3 21.60 -5.03 0.53
C LEU A 3 21.18 -6.44 0.09
N PRO A 4 20.04 -6.97 0.59
CA PRO A 4 19.48 -8.21 0.08
C PRO A 4 19.18 -8.09 -1.42
N ALA A 5 19.37 -9.17 -2.17
CA ALA A 5 18.94 -9.21 -3.57
C ALA A 5 17.42 -9.07 -3.67
N SER A 6 16.70 -9.78 -2.79
CA SER A 6 15.24 -9.78 -2.70
C SER A 6 14.81 -9.78 -1.23
N GLU A 7 13.88 -8.92 -0.87
CA GLU A 7 13.33 -8.79 0.49
C GLU A 7 11.81 -8.59 0.44
N VAL A 8 11.07 -9.29 1.29
CA VAL A 8 9.63 -9.07 1.50
C VAL A 8 9.42 -8.72 2.97
N ARG A 9 8.83 -7.56 3.23
CA ARG A 9 8.59 -7.06 4.59
C ARG A 9 7.35 -6.17 4.67
N PRO A 10 6.77 -5.96 5.87
CA PRO A 10 5.81 -4.89 6.09
C PRO A 10 6.40 -3.52 5.68
N LEU A 11 5.55 -2.67 5.13
CA LEU A 11 5.91 -1.28 4.84
C LEU A 11 5.85 -0.45 6.12
N ASN A 12 6.61 0.64 6.14
CA ASN A 12 6.55 1.66 7.16
C ASN A 12 6.40 3.05 6.53
N THR A 13 6.19 4.08 7.34
CA THR A 13 5.91 5.44 6.84
C THR A 13 7.04 6.06 6.00
N GLN A 14 8.28 5.54 6.08
CA GLN A 14 9.39 5.98 5.22
C GLN A 14 9.23 5.46 3.78
N ASP A 15 8.55 4.33 3.59
CA ASP A 15 8.31 3.73 2.27
C ASP A 15 7.17 4.46 1.49
N ALA A 16 6.41 5.34 2.15
CA ALA A 16 5.22 5.98 1.59
C ALA A 16 5.47 6.75 0.28
N ILE A 17 6.64 7.39 0.16
CA ILE A 17 7.01 8.11 -1.07
C ILE A 17 7.20 7.12 -2.22
N SER A 18 7.92 6.02 -2.00
CA SER A 18 8.14 4.99 -3.03
C SER A 18 6.84 4.30 -3.45
N VAL A 19 5.93 4.05 -2.52
CA VAL A 19 4.56 3.58 -2.83
C VAL A 19 3.86 4.56 -3.77
N PHE A 20 3.83 5.84 -3.39
CA PHE A 20 3.12 6.87 -4.16
C PHE A 20 3.72 7.09 -5.55
N GLU A 21 5.05 6.95 -5.70
CA GLU A 21 5.72 7.00 -7.00
C GLU A 21 5.26 5.87 -7.93
N ILE A 22 5.14 4.65 -7.41
CA ILE A 22 4.60 3.50 -8.16
C ILE A 22 3.12 3.72 -8.49
N GLU A 23 2.31 4.20 -7.54
CA GLU A 23 0.88 4.49 -7.80
C GLU A 23 0.68 5.54 -8.89
N ARG A 24 1.48 6.60 -8.86
CA ARG A 24 1.39 7.68 -9.85
C ARG A 24 1.68 7.15 -11.26
N GLU A 25 2.60 6.21 -11.38
CA GLU A 25 2.85 5.56 -12.66
C GLU A 25 1.76 4.56 -13.04
N ALA A 26 1.34 3.70 -12.12
CA ALA A 26 0.41 2.61 -12.40
C ALA A 26 -1.04 3.07 -12.63
N PHE A 27 -1.48 4.13 -11.93
CA PHE A 27 -2.87 4.59 -11.94
C PHE A 27 -3.02 5.99 -12.54
N ILE A 28 -2.32 7.00 -12.01
CA ILE A 28 -2.51 8.40 -12.46
C ILE A 28 -2.19 8.55 -13.95
N SER A 29 -1.20 7.83 -14.47
CA SER A 29 -0.88 7.87 -15.91
C SER A 29 -1.98 7.31 -16.82
N VAL A 30 -2.92 6.52 -16.27
CA VAL A 30 -3.98 5.83 -17.00
C VAL A 30 -5.34 6.49 -16.78
N SER A 31 -5.70 6.78 -15.52
CA SER A 31 -7.02 7.30 -15.12
C SER A 31 -7.01 8.76 -14.67
N GLY A 32 -5.83 9.33 -14.39
CA GLY A 32 -5.69 10.66 -13.78
C GLY A 32 -5.86 10.69 -12.26
N GLU A 33 -6.12 9.56 -11.61
CA GLU A 33 -6.38 9.47 -10.17
C GLU A 33 -5.72 8.22 -9.54
N CYS A 34 -5.24 8.34 -8.30
CA CYS A 34 -4.66 7.22 -7.55
C CYS A 34 -5.67 6.67 -6.52
N PRO A 35 -5.66 5.36 -6.24
CA PRO A 35 -6.45 4.79 -5.15
C PRO A 35 -6.15 5.40 -3.78
N LEU A 36 -4.87 5.70 -3.48
CA LEU A 36 -4.45 6.35 -2.23
C LEU A 36 -3.50 7.52 -2.50
N HIS A 37 -3.84 8.71 -2.01
CA HIS A 37 -2.91 9.83 -1.96
C HIS A 37 -1.84 9.60 -0.89
N LEU A 38 -0.74 10.35 -0.97
CA LEU A 38 0.41 10.22 -0.06
C LEU A 38 0.02 10.28 1.43
N ASP A 39 -0.92 11.15 1.80
CA ASP A 39 -1.39 11.25 3.19
C ASP A 39 -2.23 10.04 3.62
N GLU A 40 -2.98 9.42 2.70
CA GLU A 40 -3.77 8.22 2.94
C GLU A 40 -2.85 6.98 3.03
N VAL A 41 -1.81 6.90 2.21
CA VAL A 41 -0.73 5.91 2.35
C VAL A 41 -0.10 6.02 3.74
N ARG A 42 0.33 7.22 4.15
CA ARG A 42 0.92 7.44 5.47
C ARG A 42 -0.05 7.09 6.60
N HIS A 43 -1.34 7.38 6.42
CA HIS A 43 -2.38 7.07 7.39
C HIS A 43 -2.43 5.56 7.67
N PHE A 44 -2.56 4.72 6.64
CA PHE A 44 -2.61 3.27 6.82
C PHE A 44 -1.29 2.68 7.33
N LEU A 45 -0.15 3.17 6.84
CA LEU A 45 1.17 2.74 7.34
C LEU A 45 1.45 3.18 8.79
N THR A 46 0.69 4.13 9.32
CA THR A 46 0.75 4.52 10.74
C THR A 46 -0.20 3.67 11.59
N LEU A 47 -1.43 3.43 11.11
CA LEU A 47 -2.45 2.74 11.89
C LEU A 47 -2.29 1.23 11.93
N CYS A 48 -1.96 0.61 10.80
CA CYS A 48 -1.94 -0.84 10.64
C CYS A 48 -0.86 -1.28 9.64
N PRO A 49 0.43 -0.97 9.89
CA PRO A 49 1.53 -1.37 8.99
C PRO A 49 1.62 -2.89 8.78
N GLU A 50 1.14 -3.69 9.73
CA GLU A 50 1.08 -5.15 9.64
C GLU A 50 0.14 -5.67 8.55
N LEU A 51 -0.75 -4.82 8.02
CA LEU A 51 -1.65 -5.11 6.90
C LEU A 51 -1.12 -4.60 5.57
N SER A 52 0.16 -4.21 5.54
CA SER A 52 0.88 -3.84 4.33
C SER A 52 1.99 -4.84 4.04
N MET A 53 2.39 -4.92 2.77
CA MET A 53 3.52 -5.73 2.35
C MET A 53 4.21 -5.07 1.17
N GLY A 54 5.54 -4.98 1.24
CA GLY A 54 6.39 -4.54 0.14
C GLY A 54 7.35 -5.64 -0.30
N TRP A 55 7.55 -5.75 -1.60
CA TRP A 55 8.64 -6.51 -2.19
C TRP A 55 9.71 -5.52 -2.66
N PHE A 56 10.94 -5.74 -2.18
CA PHE A 56 12.10 -4.94 -2.48
C PHE A 56 13.14 -5.75 -3.23
N GLU A 57 13.67 -5.20 -4.32
CA GLU A 57 14.83 -5.73 -5.06
C GLU A 57 16.00 -4.77 -4.87
N GLU A 58 17.13 -5.26 -4.39
CA GLU A 58 18.32 -4.46 -4.07
C GLU A 58 18.00 -3.19 -3.24
N GLY A 59 17.06 -3.32 -2.29
CA GLY A 59 16.62 -2.22 -1.42
C GLY A 59 15.64 -1.22 -2.04
N ARG A 60 15.20 -1.42 -3.29
CA ARG A 60 14.17 -0.58 -3.94
C ARG A 60 12.83 -1.27 -3.89
N LEU A 61 11.77 -0.55 -3.54
CA LEU A 61 10.40 -1.09 -3.60
C LEU A 61 10.01 -1.33 -5.06
N VAL A 62 9.55 -2.55 -5.37
CA VAL A 62 9.16 -2.96 -6.73
C VAL A 62 7.72 -3.40 -6.82
N ALA A 63 7.13 -3.86 -5.73
CA ALA A 63 5.71 -4.16 -5.65
C ALA A 63 5.21 -3.96 -4.23
N PHE A 64 3.93 -3.64 -4.08
CA PHE A 64 3.35 -3.49 -2.75
C PHE A 64 1.85 -3.79 -2.71
N ILE A 65 1.38 -4.03 -1.48
CA ILE A 65 -0.02 -4.09 -1.09
C ILE A 65 -0.22 -3.17 0.13
N ILE A 66 -1.27 -2.34 0.12
CA ILE A 66 -1.75 -1.63 1.31
C ILE A 66 -3.17 -2.09 1.63
N GLY A 67 -3.36 -2.55 2.86
CA GLY A 67 -4.65 -2.99 3.38
C GLY A 67 -5.02 -2.34 4.71
N SER A 68 -6.31 -2.44 5.05
CA SER A 68 -6.85 -2.14 6.39
C SER A 68 -7.92 -3.16 6.77
N LEU A 69 -8.36 -3.17 8.03
CA LEU A 69 -9.48 -4.01 8.44
C LEU A 69 -10.82 -3.35 8.13
N TRP A 70 -11.79 -4.18 7.78
CA TRP A 70 -13.18 -3.81 7.52
C TRP A 70 -14.15 -4.72 8.29
N ASP A 71 -15.25 -4.16 8.77
CA ASP A 71 -16.19 -4.80 9.70
C ASP A 71 -17.60 -5.05 9.11
N GLN A 72 -17.80 -4.83 7.81
CA GLN A 72 -19.07 -5.11 7.12
C GLN A 72 -18.87 -6.08 5.96
N ASP A 73 -19.94 -6.76 5.56
CA ASP A 73 -19.91 -7.76 4.47
C ASP A 73 -19.58 -7.15 3.08
N ARG A 74 -19.89 -5.85 2.89
CA ARG A 74 -19.66 -5.14 1.64
C ARG A 74 -18.86 -3.88 1.88
N LEU A 75 -18.02 -3.52 0.91
CA LEU A 75 -17.35 -2.22 0.91
C LEU A 75 -18.37 -1.11 0.68
N ALA A 76 -18.19 -0.02 1.41
CA ALA A 76 -18.89 1.24 1.25
C ALA A 76 -17.86 2.34 0.97
N THR A 77 -18.31 3.53 0.55
CA THR A 77 -17.41 4.66 0.26
C THR A 77 -16.50 5.01 1.44
N GLU A 78 -17.00 4.89 2.67
CA GLU A 78 -16.22 5.12 3.89
C GLU A 78 -15.08 4.10 4.08
N ALA A 79 -15.14 2.92 3.45
CA ALA A 79 -14.10 1.90 3.55
C ALA A 79 -12.79 2.32 2.85
N LEU A 80 -12.83 3.33 1.97
CA LEU A 80 -11.66 3.87 1.28
C LEU A 80 -10.65 4.53 2.22
N THR A 81 -11.11 5.07 3.34
CA THR A 81 -10.26 5.86 4.26
C THR A 81 -10.27 5.37 5.70
N LEU A 82 -10.98 4.27 5.99
CA LEU A 82 -11.13 3.75 7.33
C LEU A 82 -10.35 2.45 7.56
N HIS A 83 -9.84 2.34 8.80
CA HIS A 83 -9.40 1.09 9.40
C HIS A 83 -10.34 0.76 10.56
N LYS A 84 -10.92 -0.45 10.58
CA LYS A 84 -11.82 -0.95 11.62
C LYS A 84 -11.10 -2.02 12.43
N PRO A 85 -10.45 -1.71 13.57
CA PRO A 85 -9.60 -2.67 14.31
C PRO A 85 -10.28 -3.98 14.74
N ARG A 86 -11.62 -3.98 14.83
CA ARG A 86 -12.44 -5.16 15.18
C ARG A 86 -13.03 -5.87 13.96
N GLY A 87 -12.68 -5.43 12.76
CA GLY A 87 -13.06 -6.06 11.51
C GLY A 87 -12.41 -7.42 11.35
N SER A 88 -13.10 -8.32 10.63
CA SER A 88 -12.63 -9.68 10.33
C SER A 88 -12.16 -9.84 8.89
N THR A 89 -12.31 -8.80 8.06
CA THR A 89 -11.94 -8.80 6.64
C THR A 89 -10.80 -7.83 6.40
N VAL A 90 -9.82 -8.21 5.60
CA VAL A 90 -8.79 -7.30 5.10
C VAL A 90 -9.29 -6.68 3.79
N HIS A 91 -9.48 -5.36 3.80
CA HIS A 91 -9.73 -4.58 2.59
C HIS A 91 -8.39 -4.20 1.97
N ILE A 92 -8.15 -4.66 0.73
CA ILE A 92 -6.98 -4.27 -0.06
C ILE A 92 -7.34 -2.98 -0.80
N HIS A 93 -6.76 -1.86 -0.38
CA HIS A 93 -6.98 -0.55 -1.00
C HIS A 93 -6.27 -0.46 -2.34
N VAL A 94 -5.06 -1.02 -2.41
CA VAL A 94 -4.20 -0.93 -3.59
C VAL A 94 -3.20 -2.08 -3.63
N LEU A 95 -2.95 -2.56 -4.84
CA LEU A 95 -1.91 -3.49 -5.23
C LEU A 95 -1.28 -2.95 -6.51
N ALA A 96 0.03 -2.78 -6.54
CA ALA A 96 0.75 -2.36 -7.73
C ALA A 96 2.14 -2.99 -7.83
N VAL A 97 2.62 -3.12 -9.07
CA VAL A 97 3.98 -3.53 -9.42
C VAL A 97 4.59 -2.42 -10.27
N HIS A 98 5.84 -2.08 -10.00
CA HIS A 98 6.60 -1.12 -10.77
C HIS A 98 6.77 -1.63 -12.21
N ARG A 99 6.56 -0.77 -13.21
CA ARG A 99 6.40 -1.16 -14.63
C ARG A 99 7.54 -1.97 -15.28
N THR A 100 8.73 -1.96 -14.66
CA THR A 100 9.96 -2.56 -15.20
C THR A 100 10.40 -3.81 -14.45
N PHE A 101 9.53 -4.35 -13.60
CA PHE A 101 9.74 -5.59 -12.87
C PHE A 101 8.76 -6.67 -13.36
#